data_AF-A0A1M6A2Q6-F1
#
_entry.id   AF-A0A1M6A2Q6-F1
#
_cell.length_a   1.000
_cell.length_b   1.000
_cell.length_c   1.000
_cell.angle_alpha   90.00
_cell.angle_beta   90.00
_cell.angle_gamma   90.00
#
_symmetry.space_group_name_H-M   'P 1'
#
loop_
_entity.id
_entity.type
_entity.pdbx_description
1 polymer ?
#
loop_
_entity_poly.entity_id
_entity_poly.type
_entity_poly.pdbx_seq_one_letter_code
_entity_poly.pdbx_strand_id
1 'polypeptide(L)'
;MEKKKYLVLGMICASVMFGGNKTNVMAAGNENIAYNRPVTVSSVEGAGLEGSKLVDADGNTRWSSQYQDNQYVIVDLGQSKSISKVRIDWEAAYASQYQIQISNDNSSWTTVYENYNANGSDAVIDFNPVNARYVKIYCIKRATSYGFSIYEFEIYENSSSQNTSTNNGTANVSKAKESKEKVINFLYQQKGKKTVIGIHNREPNSQPSKQTNQAYNITGQYAGLWSGDFLFSQDDVNNRWNMIYECERQWNQGSIVQLMLHVTPPTKGHVGSWDGDVCSHLSDQQWNDLITDGGYLNGQWKKRLDDYAVYFQYLKDKGIPVLFRPFHEMNQGMFWWAGRTGDRGSAELFRLTRYYLEHEKGLDNIIWVWDMQDLSYDWSAYNPGNNNWDIFAVDIYNNDRFTSYKYNLAKQIANGKLFAVGECDKIPTANELRNQPEWSFVMSWAELTFSYNSNQEIQNLYWADNVLIRSELPSFK
;
A
#
# COMPACT_ATOMS: atom_id res chain seq x y z
N MET A 1 57.95 50.05 -0.19
CA MET A 1 57.32 48.72 -0.34
C MET A 1 55.95 48.91 -0.96
N GLU A 2 55.81 48.35 -2.16
CA GLU A 2 54.59 47.98 -2.91
C GLU A 2 53.43 48.94 -3.21
N LYS A 3 52.74 48.60 -4.31
CA LYS A 3 51.95 49.42 -5.23
C LYS A 3 50.43 49.20 -5.04
N LYS A 4 49.65 50.25 -5.36
CA LYS A 4 48.32 50.29 -6.05
C LYS A 4 47.21 49.31 -5.60
N LYS A 5 45.98 49.83 -5.40
CA LYS A 5 44.91 49.84 -6.44
C LYS A 5 43.61 50.55 -6.00
N TYR A 6 43.13 51.31 -6.97
CA TYR A 6 41.90 52.09 -7.25
C TYR A 6 40.54 51.76 -6.61
N LEU A 7 39.88 52.88 -6.26
CA LEU A 7 38.46 53.28 -6.44
C LEU A 7 37.57 52.39 -7.32
N VAL A 8 36.29 52.21 -6.95
CA VAL A 8 35.08 52.49 -7.77
C VAL A 8 33.81 52.29 -6.92
N LEU A 9 32.97 53.34 -6.93
CA LEU A 9 31.57 53.36 -6.50
C LEU A 9 30.73 52.36 -7.32
N GLY A 10 29.93 51.54 -6.64
CA GLY A 10 28.96 50.65 -7.28
C GLY A 10 27.78 51.44 -7.87
N MET A 11 27.70 51.44 -9.21
CA MET A 11 26.58 51.95 -10.00
C MET A 11 25.61 50.79 -10.35
N ILE A 12 24.33 51.15 -10.42
CA ILE A 12 23.12 50.35 -10.63
C ILE A 12 23.08 49.67 -12.02
N CYS A 13 22.51 48.46 -12.09
CA CYS A 13 21.83 47.91 -13.29
C CYS A 13 20.80 46.87 -12.80
N ALA A 14 19.51 47.21 -12.70
CA ALA A 14 18.45 47.09 -13.70
C ALA A 14 17.67 45.76 -13.60
N SER A 15 16.37 45.82 -13.30
CA SER A 15 15.35 45.14 -14.11
C SER A 15 13.94 45.64 -13.77
N VAL A 16 13.14 45.69 -14.83
CA VAL A 16 11.83 46.30 -15.02
C VAL A 16 10.75 45.61 -14.19
N MET A 17 9.83 46.41 -13.62
CA MET A 17 8.57 45.94 -13.07
C MET A 17 7.67 45.38 -14.18
N PHE A 18 7.24 44.13 -14.05
CA PHE A 18 5.98 43.67 -14.62
C PHE A 18 4.97 43.52 -13.48
N GLY A 19 4.01 44.44 -13.45
CA GLY A 19 2.80 44.28 -12.66
C GLY A 19 1.98 43.13 -13.23
N GLY A 20 1.75 42.12 -12.39
CA GLY A 20 0.76 41.09 -12.61
C GLY A 20 -0.01 40.92 -11.32
N ASN A 21 -1.25 41.43 -11.27
CA ASN A 21 -2.21 41.10 -10.24
C ASN A 21 -2.32 39.57 -10.17
N LYS A 22 -1.79 38.95 -9.10
CA LYS A 22 -2.12 37.58 -8.77
C LYS A 22 -3.55 37.58 -8.22
N THR A 23 -4.51 37.42 -9.12
CA THR A 23 -5.82 36.92 -8.75
C THR A 23 -5.63 35.54 -8.12
N ASN A 24 -5.93 35.44 -6.81
CA ASN A 24 -6.05 34.18 -6.10
C ASN A 24 -7.08 33.29 -6.82
N VAL A 25 -6.59 32.30 -7.55
CA VAL A 25 -7.40 31.14 -7.93
C VAL A 25 -7.05 30.04 -6.96
N MET A 26 -7.81 29.96 -5.87
CA MET A 26 -7.75 28.89 -4.88
C MET A 26 -8.26 27.61 -5.54
N ALA A 27 -7.42 26.58 -5.65
CA ALA A 27 -7.82 25.25 -6.12
C ALA A 27 -8.43 24.46 -4.95
N ALA A 28 -9.70 24.11 -5.06
CA ALA A 28 -10.40 23.28 -4.08
C ALA A 28 -9.91 21.82 -4.18
N GLY A 29 -9.43 21.26 -3.06
CA GLY A 29 -9.09 19.83 -2.95
C GLY A 29 -7.83 19.49 -2.15
N ASN A 30 -7.01 20.48 -1.78
CA ASN A 30 -5.85 20.35 -0.87
C ASN A 30 -5.86 21.46 0.21
N GLU A 31 -7.00 22.11 0.42
CA GLU A 31 -7.14 23.18 1.39
C GLU A 31 -7.29 22.59 2.79
N ASN A 32 -6.46 23.06 3.73
CA ASN A 32 -6.65 22.80 5.16
C ASN A 32 -7.98 23.44 5.58
N ILE A 33 -9.04 22.64 5.70
CA ILE A 33 -10.37 23.11 6.08
C ILE A 33 -10.50 23.46 7.56
N ALA A 34 -9.48 23.17 8.37
CA ALA A 34 -9.35 23.66 9.74
C ALA A 34 -8.91 25.12 9.81
N TYR A 35 -8.33 25.67 8.73
CA TYR A 35 -7.76 27.02 8.71
C TYR A 35 -8.78 28.07 9.19
N ASN A 36 -8.37 28.82 10.22
CA ASN A 36 -9.14 29.88 10.87
C ASN A 36 -10.55 29.46 11.33
N ARG A 37 -10.74 28.18 11.65
CA ARG A 37 -11.99 27.66 12.21
C ARG A 37 -12.10 27.90 13.71
N PRO A 38 -13.32 27.98 14.27
CA PRO A 38 -13.50 28.03 15.72
C PRO A 38 -12.90 26.80 16.40
N VAL A 39 -12.13 27.04 17.47
CA VAL A 39 -11.47 25.99 18.26
C VAL A 39 -11.94 26.06 19.71
N THR A 40 -12.28 24.91 20.29
CA THR A 40 -12.50 24.74 21.73
C THR A 40 -11.41 23.85 22.30
N VAL A 41 -10.77 24.26 23.38
CA VAL A 41 -9.70 23.50 24.03
C VAL A 41 -10.06 23.19 25.47
N SER A 42 -9.52 22.09 26.01
CA SER A 42 -9.70 21.73 27.42
C SER A 42 -9.05 22.72 28.37
N SER A 43 -7.93 23.32 27.97
CA SER A 43 -7.20 24.33 28.73
C SER A 43 -6.21 25.12 27.86
N VAL A 44 -5.67 26.19 28.42
CA VAL A 44 -4.61 27.02 27.81
C VAL A 44 -3.54 27.26 28.87
N GLU A 45 -2.26 27.07 28.53
CA GLU A 45 -1.11 27.29 29.44
C GLU A 45 -1.02 28.75 29.89
N GLY A 46 -1.15 29.69 28.94
CA GLY A 46 -1.08 31.14 29.19
C GLY A 46 -1.48 31.97 27.96
N ALA A 47 -1.52 33.29 28.13
CA ALA A 47 -1.88 34.21 27.05
C ALA A 47 -0.92 34.09 25.85
N GLY A 48 -1.48 34.06 24.64
CA GLY A 48 -0.73 33.85 23.39
C GLY A 48 -0.56 32.39 22.96
N LEU A 49 -1.08 31.43 23.75
CA LEU A 49 -1.04 29.98 23.47
C LEU A 49 -2.45 29.39 23.29
N GLU A 50 -3.41 30.22 22.88
CA GLU A 50 -4.81 29.83 22.71
C GLU A 50 -4.99 28.83 21.56
N GLY A 51 -6.09 28.06 21.59
CA GLY A 51 -6.39 27.05 20.57
C GLY A 51 -6.48 27.57 19.13
N SER A 52 -6.68 28.87 18.91
CA SER A 52 -6.64 29.45 17.57
C SER A 52 -5.26 29.37 16.91
N LYS A 53 -4.19 29.19 17.70
CA LYS A 53 -2.80 29.15 17.25
C LYS A 53 -2.36 27.86 16.57
N LEU A 54 -3.21 26.82 16.57
CA LEU A 54 -2.95 25.59 15.82
C LEU A 54 -3.73 25.52 14.50
N VAL A 55 -4.50 26.55 14.15
CA VAL A 55 -5.27 26.61 12.90
C VAL A 55 -5.02 27.90 12.12
N ASP A 56 -3.95 28.65 12.43
CA ASP A 56 -3.64 29.93 11.80
C ASP A 56 -2.59 29.84 10.69
N ALA A 57 -2.09 28.62 10.39
CA ALA A 57 -1.07 28.36 9.38
C ALA A 57 0.23 29.15 9.59
N ASP A 58 0.53 29.48 10.85
CA ASP A 58 1.80 30.06 11.29
C ASP A 58 2.53 29.05 12.18
N GLY A 59 3.43 28.27 11.56
CA GLY A 59 4.26 27.28 12.26
C GLY A 59 5.23 27.85 13.31
N ASN A 60 5.19 29.14 13.61
CA ASN A 60 5.90 29.74 14.74
C ASN A 60 5.01 29.97 15.97
N THR A 61 3.69 29.82 15.83
CA THR A 61 2.73 29.92 16.94
C THR A 61 2.18 28.54 17.28
N ARG A 62 1.70 28.37 18.51
CA ARG A 62 1.26 27.06 18.99
C ARG A 62 0.16 27.20 20.01
N TRP A 63 -0.74 26.23 20.06
CA TRP A 63 -1.54 26.00 21.25
C TRP A 63 -0.68 25.27 22.28
N SER A 64 -0.88 25.59 23.57
CA SER A 64 -0.37 24.75 24.64
C SER A 64 -1.35 24.58 25.78
N SER A 65 -1.42 23.36 26.32
CA SER A 65 -2.30 22.99 27.42
C SER A 65 -1.68 23.25 28.79
N GLN A 66 -2.51 23.22 29.82
CA GLN A 66 -2.05 23.01 31.19
C GLN A 66 -1.32 21.66 31.33
N TYR A 67 -0.48 21.53 32.37
CA TYR A 67 0.47 20.41 32.52
C TYR A 67 -0.20 19.16 33.11
N GLN A 68 -1.20 18.65 32.41
CA GLN A 68 -2.04 17.53 32.83
C GLN A 68 -2.33 16.63 31.63
N ASP A 69 -2.49 15.34 31.90
CA ASP A 69 -2.95 14.35 30.91
C ASP A 69 -4.43 14.58 30.54
N ASN A 70 -4.95 13.85 29.55
CA ASN A 70 -6.33 13.94 29.09
C ASN A 70 -6.79 15.36 28.68
N GLN A 71 -6.02 16.00 27.79
CA GLN A 71 -6.35 17.30 27.21
C GLN A 71 -6.91 17.13 25.79
N TYR A 72 -7.61 18.13 25.28
CA TYR A 72 -8.17 18.06 23.94
C TYR A 72 -8.24 19.40 23.25
N VAL A 73 -8.34 19.30 21.92
CA VAL A 73 -8.67 20.39 21.00
C VAL A 73 -9.81 19.90 20.12
N ILE A 74 -10.84 20.72 19.94
CA ILE A 74 -11.98 20.47 19.06
C ILE A 74 -12.02 21.61 18.03
N VAL A 75 -12.02 21.24 16.75
CA VAL A 75 -12.22 22.17 15.62
C VAL A 75 -13.65 22.04 15.10
N ASP A 76 -14.39 23.15 15.00
CA ASP A 76 -15.71 23.22 14.36
C ASP A 76 -15.58 23.64 12.88
N LEU A 77 -15.87 22.73 11.96
CA LEU A 77 -15.84 23.00 10.52
C LEU A 77 -17.06 23.79 10.03
N GLY A 78 -17.98 24.16 10.92
CA GLY A 78 -19.21 24.93 10.66
C GLY A 78 -20.35 24.12 10.04
N GLN A 79 -20.02 23.04 9.31
CA GLN A 79 -20.98 22.09 8.73
C GLN A 79 -20.35 20.70 8.59
N SER A 80 -21.18 19.67 8.37
CA SER A 80 -20.68 18.31 8.14
C SER A 80 -19.94 18.25 6.80
N LYS A 81 -18.68 17.79 6.84
CA LYS A 81 -17.78 17.63 5.69
C LYS A 81 -17.30 16.18 5.62
N SER A 82 -17.04 15.68 4.43
CA SER A 82 -16.39 14.39 4.24
C SER A 82 -14.90 14.57 4.47
N ILE A 83 -14.36 14.02 5.55
CA ILE A 83 -12.98 14.20 5.99
C ILE A 83 -12.27 12.85 5.90
N SER A 84 -11.03 12.83 5.45
CA SER A 84 -10.24 11.59 5.36
C SER A 84 -8.80 11.74 5.82
N LYS A 85 -8.36 12.93 6.22
CA LYS A 85 -6.98 13.18 6.62
C LYS A 85 -6.87 14.31 7.63
N VAL A 86 -5.95 14.14 8.58
CA VAL A 86 -5.46 15.22 9.45
C VAL A 86 -3.93 15.26 9.42
N ARG A 87 -3.34 16.45 9.61
CA ARG A 87 -1.90 16.62 9.90
C ARG A 87 -1.77 17.28 11.27
N ILE A 88 -0.84 16.78 12.08
CA ILE A 88 -0.46 17.36 13.36
C ILE A 88 1.02 17.70 13.27
N ASP A 89 1.34 18.97 13.49
CA ASP A 89 2.69 19.46 13.66
C ASP A 89 2.90 19.66 15.17
N TRP A 90 3.69 18.78 15.76
CA TRP A 90 3.89 18.75 17.21
C TRP A 90 5.05 19.67 17.60
N GLU A 91 4.93 20.29 18.77
CA GLU A 91 6.12 20.82 19.45
C GLU A 91 6.80 19.69 20.26
N ALA A 92 8.00 19.94 20.80
CA ALA A 92 8.72 18.98 21.64
C ALA A 92 7.87 18.41 22.81
N ALA A 93 6.90 19.16 23.32
CA ALA A 93 5.93 18.72 24.32
C ALA A 93 4.70 18.03 23.69
N TYR A 94 4.92 16.92 22.98
CA TYR A 94 3.88 16.17 22.27
C TYR A 94 3.10 15.18 23.14
N ALA A 95 2.02 14.62 22.59
CA ALA A 95 1.29 13.52 23.21
C ALA A 95 1.90 12.16 22.85
N SER A 96 2.36 11.39 23.85
CA SER A 96 2.82 10.00 23.64
C SER A 96 1.67 9.04 23.37
N GLN A 97 0.46 9.40 23.81
CA GLN A 97 -0.78 8.69 23.52
C GLN A 97 -1.88 9.68 23.14
N TYR A 98 -2.56 9.46 22.01
CA TYR A 98 -3.67 10.30 21.57
C TYR A 98 -4.65 9.56 20.64
N GLN A 99 -5.82 10.17 20.45
CA GLN A 99 -6.84 9.71 19.51
C GLN A 99 -7.29 10.88 18.62
N ILE A 100 -7.69 10.55 17.39
CA ILE A 100 -8.50 11.44 16.55
C ILE A 100 -9.93 10.94 16.60
N GLN A 101 -10.81 11.83 17.02
CA GLN A 101 -12.23 11.59 17.16
C GLN A 101 -13.01 12.57 16.29
N ILE A 102 -14.19 12.15 15.86
CA ILE A 102 -15.09 12.96 15.04
C ILE A 102 -16.49 12.95 15.61
N SER A 103 -17.26 14.01 15.30
CA SER A 103 -18.65 14.14 15.72
C SER A 103 -19.45 15.01 14.75
N ASN A 104 -20.77 14.79 14.69
CA ASN A 104 -21.70 15.70 13.99
C ASN A 104 -22.47 16.61 14.97
N ASP A 105 -22.47 16.31 16.27
CA ASP A 105 -23.28 16.96 17.29
C ASP A 105 -22.47 17.58 18.45
N ASN A 106 -21.15 17.36 18.47
CA ASN A 106 -20.22 17.76 19.53
C ASN A 106 -20.45 17.05 20.88
N SER A 107 -21.26 16.00 20.93
CA SER A 107 -21.57 15.23 22.14
C SER A 107 -21.25 13.74 22.01
N SER A 108 -21.57 13.13 20.87
CA SER A 108 -21.24 11.74 20.57
C SER A 108 -20.01 11.69 19.68
N TRP A 109 -19.00 10.94 20.12
CA TRP A 109 -17.68 10.90 19.49
C TRP A 109 -17.36 9.49 19.00
N THR A 110 -16.84 9.42 17.78
CA THR A 110 -16.31 8.19 17.18
C THR A 110 -14.81 8.34 16.98
N THR A 111 -14.02 7.40 17.50
CA THR A 111 -12.58 7.33 17.25
C THR A 111 -12.32 6.81 15.84
N VAL A 112 -11.56 7.57 15.05
CA VAL A 112 -11.14 7.20 13.68
C VAL A 112 -9.67 6.86 13.59
N TYR A 113 -8.88 7.26 14.60
CA TYR A 113 -7.47 6.92 14.72
C TYR A 113 -7.05 6.94 16.19
N GLU A 114 -6.11 6.07 16.56
CA GLU A 114 -5.50 6.02 17.87
C GLU A 114 -4.00 5.70 17.76
N ASN A 115 -3.19 6.30 18.62
CA ASN A 115 -1.77 6.04 18.73
C ASN A 115 -1.38 6.04 20.21
N TYR A 116 -0.83 4.93 20.70
CA TYR A 116 -0.45 4.76 22.11
C TYR A 116 1.07 4.79 22.35
N ASN A 117 1.87 5.04 21.31
CA ASN A 117 3.34 5.05 21.37
C ASN A 117 3.93 6.10 20.40
N ALA A 118 3.36 7.30 20.36
CA ALA A 118 3.84 8.37 19.49
C ALA A 118 5.24 8.86 19.91
N ASN A 119 6.01 9.35 18.94
CA ASN A 119 7.42 9.76 19.11
C ASN A 119 7.65 11.28 18.91
N GLY A 120 6.59 12.04 18.64
CA GLY A 120 6.64 13.51 18.56
C GLY A 120 7.05 14.10 17.21
N SER A 121 7.22 13.29 16.17
CA SER A 121 7.37 13.80 14.81
C SER A 121 6.04 14.29 14.24
N ASP A 122 6.09 15.19 13.25
CA ASP A 122 4.96 15.52 12.39
C ASP A 122 4.18 14.27 11.99
N ALA A 123 2.87 14.27 12.27
CA ALA A 123 1.99 13.14 12.05
C ALA A 123 0.98 13.49 10.96
N VAL A 124 1.14 12.89 9.78
CA VAL A 124 0.08 12.88 8.75
C VAL A 124 -0.71 11.59 8.92
N ILE A 125 -2.02 11.72 9.12
CA ILE A 125 -2.90 10.62 9.49
C ILE A 125 -4.04 10.57 8.48
N ASP A 126 -4.07 9.51 7.67
CA ASP A 126 -5.18 9.18 6.78
C ASP A 126 -6.14 8.18 7.45
N PHE A 127 -7.43 8.36 7.22
CA PHE A 127 -8.49 7.44 7.67
C PHE A 127 -9.61 7.37 6.62
N ASN A 128 -10.45 6.34 6.70
CA ASN A 128 -11.58 6.17 5.77
C ASN A 128 -12.46 7.44 5.77
N PRO A 129 -12.86 7.95 4.59
CA PRO A 129 -13.70 9.13 4.50
C PRO A 129 -14.94 9.03 5.38
N VAL A 130 -15.14 10.04 6.21
CA VAL A 130 -16.26 10.08 7.16
C VAL A 130 -16.86 11.48 7.23
N ASN A 131 -18.18 11.55 7.25
CA ASN A 131 -18.90 12.82 7.35
C ASN A 131 -18.96 13.28 8.81
N ALA A 132 -18.31 14.40 9.12
CA ALA A 132 -18.29 14.99 10.45
C ALA A 132 -18.25 16.51 10.38
N ARG A 133 -18.79 17.18 11.40
CA ARG A 133 -18.68 18.64 11.57
C ARG A 133 -17.54 19.01 12.53
N TYR A 134 -17.33 18.19 13.55
CA TYR A 134 -16.33 18.43 14.59
C TYR A 134 -15.24 17.38 14.50
N VAL A 135 -13.99 17.82 14.61
CA VAL A 135 -12.82 16.95 14.72
C VAL A 135 -12.11 17.27 16.02
N LYS A 136 -11.79 16.23 16.78
CA LYS A 136 -11.13 16.34 18.07
C LYS A 136 -9.83 15.55 18.05
N ILE A 137 -8.75 16.18 18.49
CA ILE A 137 -7.59 15.45 18.99
C ILE A 137 -7.72 15.32 20.50
N TYR A 138 -7.75 14.08 20.98
CA TYR A 138 -7.81 13.74 22.40
C TYR A 138 -6.43 13.23 22.85
N CYS A 139 -5.68 14.09 23.52
CA CYS A 139 -4.34 13.80 24.02
C CYS A 139 -4.44 13.09 25.38
N ILE A 140 -4.16 11.78 25.38
CA ILE A 140 -4.33 10.89 26.53
C ILE A 140 -3.17 11.04 27.50
N LYS A 141 -1.92 10.93 27.02
CA LYS A 141 -0.72 10.89 27.87
C LYS A 141 0.39 11.76 27.34
N ARG A 142 1.00 12.58 28.21
CA ARG A 142 2.12 13.47 27.85
C ARG A 142 3.40 12.66 27.62
N ALA A 143 4.22 13.13 26.69
CA ALA A 143 5.56 12.58 26.47
C ALA A 143 6.62 13.21 27.38
N THR A 144 6.35 14.40 27.91
CA THR A 144 7.26 15.18 28.76
C THR A 144 6.59 15.61 30.07
N SER A 145 7.30 16.34 30.93
CA SER A 145 6.72 16.96 32.13
C SER A 145 5.89 18.21 31.83
N TYR A 146 5.99 18.79 30.63
CA TYR A 146 5.22 19.96 30.18
C TYR A 146 3.82 19.56 29.71
N GLY A 147 2.97 20.52 29.38
CA GLY A 147 1.66 20.27 28.75
C GLY A 147 1.77 19.70 27.34
N PHE A 148 0.65 19.50 26.65
CA PHE A 148 0.65 19.20 25.23
C PHE A 148 0.84 20.49 24.44
N SER A 149 1.56 20.43 23.32
CA SER A 149 1.77 21.57 22.45
C SER A 149 1.76 21.17 20.97
N ILE A 150 1.02 21.95 20.18
CA ILE A 150 0.77 21.71 18.76
C ILE A 150 0.99 23.02 18.00
N TYR A 151 1.89 23.01 17.02
CA TYR A 151 2.12 24.11 16.08
C TYR A 151 0.96 24.21 15.08
N GLU A 152 0.57 23.10 14.45
CA GLU A 152 -0.52 23.07 13.47
C GLU A 152 -1.37 21.81 13.61
N PHE A 153 -2.69 21.97 13.48
CA PHE A 153 -3.66 20.90 13.37
C PHE A 153 -4.54 21.12 12.15
N GLU A 154 -4.19 20.42 11.08
CA GLU A 154 -4.79 20.59 9.78
C GLU A 154 -5.78 19.47 9.51
N ILE A 155 -6.91 19.79 8.88
CA ILE A 155 -7.97 18.86 8.53
C ILE A 155 -8.21 18.97 7.02
N TYR A 156 -8.38 17.84 6.35
CA TYR A 156 -8.55 17.81 4.89
C TYR A 156 -9.78 17.02 4.49
N GLU A 157 -10.56 17.58 3.57
CA GLU A 157 -11.69 16.88 2.98
C GLU A 157 -11.23 15.71 2.12
N ASN A 158 -12.09 14.70 2.01
CA ASN A 158 -11.96 13.64 1.04
C ASN A 158 -12.11 14.22 -0.35
N SER A 159 -11.01 14.30 -1.10
CA SER A 159 -10.97 14.83 -2.46
C SER A 159 -11.55 13.83 -3.47
N SER A 160 -12.80 13.41 -3.29
CA SER A 160 -13.60 12.81 -4.36
C SER A 160 -14.28 13.94 -5.12
N SER A 161 -13.60 14.47 -6.13
CA SER A 161 -14.18 15.46 -7.05
C SER A 161 -15.44 14.89 -7.69
N GLN A 162 -16.61 15.31 -7.19
CA GLN A 162 -17.70 15.59 -8.09
C GLN A 162 -17.23 16.69 -9.04
N ASN A 163 -17.27 16.45 -10.34
CA ASN A 163 -17.63 17.51 -11.25
C ASN A 163 -18.27 16.97 -12.52
N THR A 164 -19.56 17.28 -12.64
CA THR A 164 -20.21 17.58 -13.90
C THR A 164 -19.39 18.66 -14.63
N SER A 165 -18.88 18.31 -15.80
CA SER A 165 -18.53 19.15 -16.95
C SER A 165 -18.01 20.59 -16.68
N THR A 166 -16.70 20.81 -16.81
CA THR A 166 -16.05 21.70 -17.81
C THR A 166 -14.54 21.84 -17.54
N ASN A 167 -13.79 22.09 -18.61
CA ASN A 167 -12.37 21.80 -18.80
C ASN A 167 -11.33 22.55 -17.94
N ASN A 168 -10.21 21.83 -17.75
CA ASN A 168 -8.81 22.25 -17.53
C ASN A 168 -8.31 22.60 -16.12
N GLY A 169 -7.57 21.63 -15.54
CA GLY A 169 -6.66 21.81 -14.40
C GLY A 169 -6.46 20.54 -13.57
N THR A 170 -5.98 19.44 -14.18
CA THR A 170 -5.77 18.15 -13.49
C THR A 170 -4.67 18.25 -12.43
N ALA A 171 -5.03 18.04 -11.15
CA ALA A 171 -4.09 17.38 -10.25
C ALA A 171 -3.83 15.98 -10.85
N ASN A 172 -2.59 15.73 -11.30
CA ASN A 172 -2.19 14.46 -11.89
C ASN A 172 -2.33 13.34 -10.84
N VAL A 173 -3.51 12.73 -10.73
CA VAL A 173 -3.60 11.35 -10.24
C VAL A 173 -2.69 10.55 -11.14
N SER A 174 -1.75 9.79 -10.55
CA SER A 174 -0.81 9.04 -11.37
C SER A 174 -1.63 8.10 -12.26
N LYS A 175 -1.28 8.02 -13.55
CA LYS A 175 -1.95 7.09 -14.48
C LYS A 175 -1.99 5.66 -13.91
N ALA A 176 -0.97 5.30 -13.13
CA ALA A 176 -0.87 4.00 -12.49
C ALA A 176 -1.91 3.81 -11.38
N LYS A 177 -2.23 4.86 -10.61
CA LYS A 177 -3.31 4.83 -9.62
C LYS A 177 -4.68 4.67 -10.28
N GLU A 178 -4.94 5.36 -11.40
CA GLU A 178 -6.18 5.15 -12.16
C GLU A 178 -6.28 3.72 -12.72
N SER A 179 -5.18 3.21 -13.30
CA SER A 179 -5.11 1.83 -13.77
C SER A 179 -5.31 0.83 -12.63
N LYS A 180 -4.74 1.08 -11.44
CA LYS A 180 -4.93 0.27 -10.23
C LYS A 180 -6.41 0.18 -9.86
N GLU A 181 -7.10 1.31 -9.81
CA GLU A 181 -8.54 1.37 -9.52
C GLU A 181 -9.36 0.63 -10.59
N LYS A 182 -9.03 0.79 -11.88
CA LYS A 182 -9.70 0.06 -12.97
C LYS A 182 -9.53 -1.45 -12.85
N VAL A 183 -8.34 -1.94 -12.50
CA VAL A 183 -8.09 -3.39 -12.30
C VAL A 183 -8.90 -3.91 -11.11
N ILE A 184 -8.85 -3.24 -9.95
CA ILE A 184 -9.62 -3.65 -8.76
C ILE A 184 -11.12 -3.65 -9.05
N ASN A 185 -11.64 -2.57 -9.66
CA ASN A 185 -13.05 -2.46 -10.01
C ASN A 185 -13.49 -3.55 -10.99
N PHE A 186 -12.66 -3.86 -11.99
CA PHE A 186 -12.92 -4.96 -12.90
C PHE A 186 -13.02 -6.30 -12.15
N LEU A 187 -12.08 -6.62 -11.26
CA LEU A 187 -12.14 -7.86 -10.48
C LEU A 187 -13.42 -7.92 -9.62
N TYR A 188 -13.85 -6.83 -9.00
CA TYR A 188 -15.13 -6.77 -8.29
C TYR A 188 -16.34 -6.96 -9.22
N GLN A 189 -16.30 -6.43 -10.45
CA GLN A 189 -17.37 -6.62 -11.43
C GLN A 189 -17.49 -8.07 -11.92
N GLN A 190 -16.38 -8.82 -11.92
CA GLN A 190 -16.33 -10.23 -12.33
C GLN A 190 -16.58 -11.20 -11.18
N LYS A 191 -16.45 -10.75 -9.92
CA LYS A 191 -16.75 -11.56 -8.73
C LYS A 191 -18.15 -12.18 -8.82
N GLY A 192 -18.23 -13.51 -8.75
CA GLY A 192 -19.47 -14.26 -8.89
C GLY A 192 -19.88 -14.57 -10.34
N LYS A 193 -19.06 -14.21 -11.34
CA LYS A 193 -19.34 -14.38 -12.78
C LYS A 193 -18.24 -15.14 -13.51
N LYS A 194 -17.01 -14.62 -13.45
CA LYS A 194 -15.86 -15.16 -14.17
C LYS A 194 -14.58 -15.06 -13.35
N THR A 195 -13.66 -15.98 -13.59
CA THR A 195 -12.35 -16.01 -12.93
C THR A 195 -11.25 -15.73 -13.94
N VAL A 196 -10.33 -14.80 -13.62
CA VAL A 196 -9.15 -14.55 -14.45
C VAL A 196 -8.17 -15.71 -14.30
N ILE A 197 -7.77 -16.34 -15.41
CA ILE A 197 -6.75 -17.38 -15.36
C ILE A 197 -5.35 -16.78 -15.49
N GLY A 198 -4.44 -17.28 -14.65
CA GLY A 198 -3.05 -16.85 -14.58
C GLY A 198 -2.04 -17.97 -14.78
N ILE A 199 -0.85 -17.58 -15.21
CA ILE A 199 0.32 -18.47 -15.32
C ILE A 199 1.54 -17.79 -14.72
N HIS A 200 2.22 -18.49 -13.83
CA HIS A 200 3.48 -18.03 -13.25
C HIS A 200 4.67 -18.40 -14.12
N ASN A 201 5.62 -17.48 -14.25
CA ASN A 201 6.90 -17.70 -14.92
C ASN A 201 7.99 -17.63 -13.85
N ARG A 202 8.35 -18.82 -13.36
CA ARG A 202 9.44 -19.07 -12.41
C ARG A 202 10.81 -18.83 -13.07
N GLU A 203 11.93 -19.01 -12.35
CA GLU A 203 13.28 -18.86 -12.89
C GLU A 203 13.54 -19.59 -14.23
N PRO A 204 14.46 -19.06 -15.06
CA PRO A 204 15.25 -17.85 -14.81
C PRO A 204 14.57 -16.56 -15.28
N ASN A 205 14.88 -15.45 -14.62
CA ASN A 205 14.47 -14.10 -15.06
C ASN A 205 15.06 -13.68 -16.42
N SER A 206 16.01 -14.46 -16.97
CA SER A 206 16.45 -14.33 -18.37
C SER A 206 15.41 -14.85 -19.39
N GLN A 207 14.38 -15.59 -18.95
CA GLN A 207 13.29 -16.13 -19.78
C GLN A 207 11.90 -15.87 -19.16
N PRO A 208 11.52 -14.62 -18.88
CA PRO A 208 10.38 -14.26 -18.03
C PRO A 208 8.99 -14.56 -18.64
N SER A 209 8.93 -15.08 -19.86
CA SER A 209 7.69 -15.48 -20.55
C SER A 209 7.63 -16.97 -20.89
N LYS A 210 8.53 -17.79 -20.36
CA LYS A 210 8.71 -19.19 -20.76
C LYS A 210 7.42 -20.00 -20.64
N GLN A 211 6.82 -20.03 -19.45
CA GLN A 211 5.61 -20.81 -19.20
C GLN A 211 4.37 -20.16 -19.81
N THR A 212 4.34 -18.83 -19.91
CA THR A 212 3.32 -18.11 -20.67
C THR A 212 3.27 -18.56 -22.13
N ASN A 213 4.43 -18.66 -22.78
CA ASN A 213 4.52 -19.11 -24.17
C ASN A 213 4.18 -20.60 -24.30
N GLN A 214 4.54 -21.43 -23.32
CA GLN A 214 4.17 -22.85 -23.32
C GLN A 214 2.65 -23.04 -23.20
N ALA A 215 1.97 -22.28 -22.34
CA ALA A 215 0.51 -22.29 -22.24
C ALA A 215 -0.15 -21.82 -23.55
N TYR A 216 0.39 -20.78 -24.20
CA TYR A 216 -0.08 -20.33 -25.51
C TYR A 216 0.08 -21.42 -26.59
N ASN A 217 1.22 -22.13 -26.63
CA ASN A 217 1.46 -23.19 -27.60
C ASN A 217 0.47 -24.36 -27.47
N ILE A 218 -0.04 -24.60 -26.26
CA ILE A 218 -1.08 -25.61 -26.01
C ILE A 218 -2.44 -25.06 -26.44
N THR A 219 -2.79 -23.85 -25.99
CA THR A 219 -4.17 -23.37 -25.97
C THR A 219 -4.57 -22.47 -27.14
N GLY A 220 -3.59 -21.86 -27.80
CA GLY A 220 -3.77 -20.74 -28.73
C GLY A 220 -4.19 -19.44 -28.04
N GLN A 221 -4.19 -19.39 -26.70
CA GLN A 221 -4.67 -18.26 -25.90
C GLN A 221 -3.62 -17.83 -24.88
N TYR A 222 -3.56 -16.54 -24.59
CA TYR A 222 -2.73 -16.03 -23.50
C TYR A 222 -3.56 -15.90 -22.22
N ALA A 223 -2.99 -16.31 -21.09
CA ALA A 223 -3.59 -16.12 -19.77
C ALA A 223 -3.92 -14.64 -19.51
N GLY A 224 -5.02 -14.38 -18.81
CA GLY A 224 -5.42 -13.03 -18.42
C GLY A 224 -4.44 -12.41 -17.44
N LEU A 225 -3.82 -13.21 -16.57
CA LEU A 225 -2.81 -12.78 -15.61
C LEU A 225 -1.43 -13.36 -15.94
N TRP A 226 -0.43 -12.49 -16.07
CA TRP A 226 0.98 -12.85 -16.13
C TRP A 226 1.63 -12.63 -14.77
N SER A 227 2.50 -13.54 -14.35
CA SER A 227 3.21 -13.45 -13.07
C SER A 227 4.70 -13.79 -13.21
N GLY A 228 5.54 -13.05 -12.49
CA GLY A 228 6.99 -13.28 -12.37
C GLY A 228 7.48 -13.05 -10.93
N ASP A 229 8.77 -13.31 -10.66
CA ASP A 229 9.35 -13.29 -9.31
C ASP A 229 10.72 -12.56 -9.27
N PHE A 230 10.92 -11.73 -8.25
CA PHE A 230 12.19 -11.05 -8.03
C PHE A 230 13.37 -12.02 -7.80
N LEU A 231 13.13 -13.18 -7.20
CA LEU A 231 14.09 -14.27 -6.99
C LEU A 231 15.41 -13.82 -6.32
N PHE A 232 16.34 -14.76 -6.13
CA PHE A 232 17.52 -14.57 -5.29
C PHE A 232 18.80 -15.23 -5.83
N SER A 233 18.75 -15.95 -6.96
CA SER A 233 19.98 -16.44 -7.59
C SER A 233 20.76 -15.28 -8.21
N GLN A 234 22.08 -15.44 -8.37
CA GLN A 234 22.91 -14.40 -9.00
C GLN A 234 22.41 -14.05 -10.41
N ASP A 235 22.04 -15.06 -11.19
CA ASP A 235 21.52 -14.88 -12.54
C ASP A 235 20.19 -14.17 -12.52
N ASP A 236 19.29 -14.50 -11.58
CA ASP A 236 17.99 -13.84 -11.50
C ASP A 236 18.12 -12.38 -11.06
N VAL A 237 18.96 -12.10 -10.06
CA VAL A 237 19.24 -10.73 -9.59
C VAL A 237 19.78 -9.87 -10.73
N ASN A 238 20.70 -10.41 -11.54
CA ASN A 238 21.25 -9.74 -12.71
C ASN A 238 20.21 -9.49 -13.82
N ASN A 239 19.15 -10.29 -13.88
CA ASN A 239 18.13 -10.26 -14.93
C ASN A 239 16.77 -9.72 -14.47
N ARG A 240 16.63 -9.16 -13.24
CA ARG A 240 15.36 -8.57 -12.76
C ARG A 240 14.75 -7.55 -13.72
N TRP A 241 15.58 -6.74 -14.39
CA TRP A 241 15.08 -5.80 -15.42
C TRP A 241 14.43 -6.49 -16.62
N ASN A 242 14.89 -7.68 -17.03
CA ASN A 242 14.23 -8.43 -18.10
C ASN A 242 12.81 -8.84 -17.69
N MET A 243 12.64 -9.29 -16.45
CA MET A 243 11.31 -9.56 -15.86
C MET A 243 10.45 -8.30 -15.81
N ILE A 244 11.00 -7.13 -15.47
CA ILE A 244 10.23 -5.88 -15.39
C ILE A 244 9.83 -5.36 -16.78
N TYR A 245 10.70 -5.48 -17.79
CA TYR A 245 10.34 -5.18 -19.17
C TYR A 245 9.31 -6.18 -19.73
N GLU A 246 9.36 -7.44 -19.29
CA GLU A 246 8.32 -8.41 -19.58
C GLU A 246 6.98 -8.00 -18.96
N CYS A 247 6.98 -7.61 -17.69
CA CYS A 247 5.80 -7.07 -17.00
C CYS A 247 5.19 -5.90 -17.80
N GLU A 248 6.00 -4.93 -18.25
CA GLU A 248 5.52 -3.85 -19.13
C GLU A 248 4.94 -4.38 -20.45
N ARG A 249 5.58 -5.36 -21.10
CA ARG A 249 5.08 -5.94 -22.36
C ARG A 249 3.73 -6.63 -22.17
N GLN A 250 3.59 -7.41 -21.10
CA GLN A 250 2.39 -8.18 -20.78
C GLN A 250 1.22 -7.28 -20.47
N TRP A 251 1.44 -6.25 -19.63
CA TRP A 251 0.46 -5.17 -19.42
C TRP A 251 0.11 -4.48 -20.73
N ASN A 252 1.11 -4.19 -21.56
CA ASN A 252 0.87 -3.48 -22.80
C ASN A 252 0.03 -4.26 -23.80
N GLN A 253 0.08 -5.59 -23.74
CA GLN A 253 -0.72 -6.53 -24.53
C GLN A 253 -2.09 -6.84 -23.92
N GLY A 254 -2.39 -6.33 -22.72
CA GLY A 254 -3.71 -6.43 -22.08
C GLY A 254 -3.80 -7.40 -20.91
N SER A 255 -2.71 -8.04 -20.48
CA SER A 255 -2.72 -8.87 -19.26
C SER A 255 -2.70 -8.03 -18.00
N ILE A 256 -3.36 -8.51 -16.94
CA ILE A 256 -3.07 -8.11 -15.57
C ILE A 256 -1.68 -8.67 -15.22
N VAL A 257 -0.87 -7.90 -14.48
CA VAL A 257 0.49 -8.28 -14.13
C VAL A 257 0.67 -8.42 -12.62
N GLN A 258 1.39 -9.47 -12.23
CA GLN A 258 1.70 -9.79 -10.84
C GLN A 258 3.20 -9.98 -10.66
N LEU A 259 3.73 -9.55 -9.52
CA LEU A 259 5.08 -9.85 -9.06
C LEU A 259 5.02 -10.51 -7.68
N MET A 260 5.83 -11.53 -7.48
CA MET A 260 6.08 -12.16 -6.18
C MET A 260 7.52 -11.95 -5.72
N LEU A 261 7.83 -12.37 -4.49
CA LEU A 261 9.10 -12.07 -3.85
C LEU A 261 9.62 -13.28 -3.05
N HIS A 262 10.31 -14.21 -3.72
CA HIS A 262 11.27 -15.05 -3.02
C HIS A 262 12.57 -14.27 -2.78
N VAL A 263 12.94 -14.12 -1.51
CA VAL A 263 14.00 -13.18 -1.10
C VAL A 263 14.81 -13.72 0.06
N THR A 264 16.11 -13.42 0.07
CA THR A 264 17.01 -13.72 1.19
C THR A 264 16.67 -12.86 2.42
N PRO A 265 16.99 -13.33 3.64
CA PRO A 265 16.75 -12.56 4.86
C PRO A 265 17.58 -11.27 4.89
N PRO A 266 17.16 -10.24 5.64
CA PRO A 266 17.89 -8.97 5.78
C PRO A 266 19.27 -9.13 6.44
N THR A 267 19.61 -10.32 6.94
CA THR A 267 20.94 -10.72 7.42
C THR A 267 21.93 -11.02 6.29
N LYS A 268 21.46 -11.08 5.03
CA LYS A 268 22.22 -11.42 3.82
C LYS A 268 22.08 -10.31 2.77
N GLY A 269 22.88 -10.37 1.69
CA GLY A 269 22.67 -9.56 0.48
C GLY A 269 21.55 -10.11 -0.41
N HIS A 270 21.35 -9.57 -1.61
CA HIS A 270 20.29 -10.02 -2.54
C HIS A 270 20.46 -11.44 -3.06
N VAL A 271 21.71 -11.91 -3.15
CA VAL A 271 22.05 -13.21 -3.71
C VAL A 271 22.18 -14.23 -2.58
N GLY A 272 21.55 -15.40 -2.76
CA GLY A 272 21.61 -16.49 -1.79
C GLY A 272 21.18 -17.82 -2.40
N SER A 273 20.84 -18.77 -1.53
CA SER A 273 20.33 -20.10 -1.90
C SER A 273 18.90 -20.32 -1.41
N TRP A 274 18.23 -21.31 -2.03
CA TRP A 274 16.92 -21.75 -1.56
C TRP A 274 17.02 -22.28 -0.13
N ASP A 275 17.82 -23.34 0.06
CA ASP A 275 18.10 -23.89 1.38
C ASP A 275 19.10 -23.01 2.13
N GLY A 276 18.77 -22.67 3.37
CA GLY A 276 19.67 -21.95 4.29
C GLY A 276 19.58 -20.42 4.23
N ASP A 277 19.04 -19.83 3.14
CA ASP A 277 18.72 -18.40 3.09
C ASP A 277 17.21 -18.17 2.97
N VAL A 278 16.56 -18.50 1.85
CA VAL A 278 15.09 -18.33 1.71
C VAL A 278 14.35 -19.23 2.69
N CYS A 279 14.68 -20.53 2.66
CA CYS A 279 14.25 -21.54 3.61
C CYS A 279 15.16 -21.49 4.84
N SER A 280 14.92 -20.51 5.71
CA SER A 280 15.66 -20.30 6.96
C SER A 280 14.77 -19.67 8.02
N HIS A 281 15.33 -19.33 9.18
CA HIS A 281 14.60 -18.68 10.27
C HIS A 281 15.43 -17.55 10.87
N LEU A 282 14.78 -16.44 11.20
CA LEU A 282 15.36 -15.42 12.07
C LEU A 282 15.14 -15.79 13.54
N SER A 283 16.13 -15.55 14.40
CA SER A 283 15.93 -15.62 15.86
C SER A 283 14.92 -14.56 16.32
N ASP A 284 14.34 -14.71 17.51
CA ASP A 284 13.40 -13.71 18.04
C ASP A 284 14.05 -12.33 18.21
N GLN A 285 15.35 -12.30 18.55
CA GLN A 285 16.11 -11.06 18.62
C GLN A 285 16.25 -10.42 17.23
N GLN A 286 16.60 -11.20 16.20
CA GLN A 286 16.70 -10.71 14.82
C GLN A 286 15.34 -10.26 14.28
N TRP A 287 14.27 -11.00 14.60
CA TRP A 287 12.92 -10.63 14.22
C TRP A 287 12.51 -9.31 14.86
N ASN A 288 12.73 -9.15 16.17
CA ASN A 288 12.44 -7.91 16.88
C ASN A 288 13.25 -6.73 16.33
N ASP A 289 14.51 -6.94 15.98
CA ASP A 289 15.36 -5.92 15.34
C ASP A 289 14.90 -5.57 13.91
N LEU A 290 14.33 -6.53 13.18
CA LEU A 290 13.75 -6.31 11.85
C LEU A 290 12.46 -5.46 11.90
N ILE A 291 11.55 -5.77 12.83
CA ILE A 291 10.24 -5.11 12.89
C ILE A 291 10.22 -3.84 13.76
N THR A 292 11.36 -3.44 14.33
CA THR A 292 11.47 -2.22 15.14
C THR A 292 12.10 -1.12 14.31
N ASP A 293 11.41 0.01 14.16
CA ASP A 293 11.97 1.16 13.46
C ASP A 293 13.28 1.63 14.11
N GLY A 294 14.28 1.93 13.29
CA GLY A 294 15.64 2.23 13.75
C GLY A 294 16.51 1.00 14.11
N GLY A 295 15.95 -0.21 14.10
CA GLY A 295 16.71 -1.46 14.24
C GLY A 295 17.70 -1.67 13.09
N TYR A 296 18.75 -2.46 13.32
CA TYR A 296 19.78 -2.68 12.31
C TYR A 296 19.22 -3.43 11.10
N LEU A 297 18.56 -4.58 11.34
CA LEU A 297 17.91 -5.39 10.31
C LEU A 297 16.72 -4.67 9.69
N ASN A 298 16.02 -3.81 10.44
CA ASN A 298 15.02 -2.90 9.87
C ASN A 298 15.64 -2.00 8.81
N GLY A 299 16.77 -1.35 9.12
CA GLY A 299 17.53 -0.53 8.18
C GLY A 299 18.06 -1.31 6.98
N GLN A 300 18.52 -2.55 7.16
CA GLN A 300 18.92 -3.41 6.04
C GLN A 300 17.73 -3.79 5.15
N TRP A 301 16.57 -4.06 5.76
CA TRP A 301 15.35 -4.36 5.01
C TRP A 301 14.87 -3.15 4.21
N LYS A 302 14.84 -1.96 4.80
CA LYS A 302 14.50 -0.71 4.11
C LYS A 302 15.43 -0.43 2.92
N LYS A 303 16.74 -0.65 3.07
CA LYS A 303 17.71 -0.55 1.95
C LYS A 303 17.40 -1.57 0.85
N ARG A 304 17.02 -2.80 1.20
CA ARG A 304 16.58 -3.79 0.22
C ARG A 304 15.30 -3.36 -0.50
N LEU A 305 14.36 -2.74 0.23
CA LEU A 305 13.16 -2.16 -0.37
C LEU A 305 13.48 -0.98 -1.28
N ASP A 306 14.52 -0.19 -1.02
CA ASP A 306 14.98 0.86 -1.94
C ASP A 306 15.35 0.28 -3.31
N ASP A 307 16.07 -0.84 -3.31
CA ASP A 307 16.48 -1.52 -4.54
C ASP A 307 15.26 -2.07 -5.32
N TYR A 308 14.23 -2.54 -4.62
CA TYR A 308 12.99 -2.99 -5.25
C TYR A 308 12.10 -1.83 -5.73
N ALA A 309 12.09 -0.71 -4.99
CA ALA A 309 11.27 0.45 -5.29
C ALA A 309 11.58 1.04 -6.68
N VAL A 310 12.82 0.92 -7.16
CA VAL A 310 13.21 1.36 -8.52
C VAL A 310 12.38 0.67 -9.60
N TYR A 311 12.08 -0.62 -9.46
CA TYR A 311 11.27 -1.38 -10.42
C TYR A 311 9.80 -0.98 -10.38
N PHE A 312 9.25 -0.81 -9.17
CA PHE A 312 7.86 -0.37 -9.00
C PHE A 312 7.67 1.07 -9.48
N GLN A 313 8.66 1.95 -9.25
CA GLN A 313 8.66 3.32 -9.75
C GLN A 313 8.68 3.35 -11.28
N TYR A 314 9.51 2.52 -11.91
CA TYR A 314 9.50 2.36 -13.37
C TYR A 314 8.11 1.99 -13.90
N LEU A 315 7.46 1.00 -13.29
CA LEU A 315 6.11 0.58 -13.68
C LEU A 315 5.07 1.67 -13.39
N LYS A 316 5.20 2.40 -12.27
CA LYS A 316 4.36 3.54 -11.91
C LYS A 316 4.44 4.64 -12.96
N ASP A 317 5.65 5.03 -13.38
CA ASP A 317 5.88 6.07 -14.39
C ASP A 317 5.26 5.70 -15.75
N LYS A 318 5.11 4.39 -16.02
CA LYS A 318 4.45 3.84 -17.20
C LYS A 318 2.93 3.71 -17.06
N GLY A 319 2.36 4.04 -15.91
CA GLY A 319 0.94 3.89 -15.64
C GLY A 319 0.50 2.45 -15.37
N ILE A 320 1.43 1.59 -14.91
CA ILE A 320 1.23 0.15 -14.76
C ILE A 320 1.01 -0.19 -13.29
N PRO A 321 -0.18 -0.69 -12.93
CA PRO A 321 -0.42 -1.25 -11.62
C PRO A 321 0.08 -2.70 -11.55
N VAL A 322 0.50 -3.12 -10.37
CA VAL A 322 1.07 -4.46 -10.16
C VAL A 322 0.40 -5.12 -8.98
N LEU A 323 -0.13 -6.33 -9.17
CA LEU A 323 -0.48 -7.19 -8.04
C LEU A 323 0.85 -7.63 -7.41
N PHE A 324 1.14 -7.17 -6.20
CA PHE A 324 2.34 -7.55 -5.49
C PHE A 324 1.96 -8.51 -4.37
N ARG A 325 2.55 -9.70 -4.41
CA ARG A 325 2.34 -10.77 -3.44
C ARG A 325 3.63 -11.06 -2.66
N PRO A 326 4.04 -10.17 -1.75
CA PRO A 326 5.20 -10.41 -0.91
C PRO A 326 4.87 -11.37 0.21
N PHE A 327 5.89 -12.10 0.67
CA PHE A 327 5.80 -12.96 1.85
C PHE A 327 4.64 -13.97 1.75
N HIS A 328 4.44 -14.53 0.56
CA HIS A 328 3.43 -15.56 0.31
C HIS A 328 3.65 -16.77 1.21
N GLU A 329 2.59 -17.54 1.42
CA GLU A 329 2.59 -18.71 2.29
C GLU A 329 3.03 -18.45 3.74
N MET A 330 2.80 -17.25 4.30
CA MET A 330 3.37 -16.89 5.62
C MET A 330 2.88 -17.72 6.81
N ASN A 331 1.84 -18.54 6.64
CA ASN A 331 1.33 -19.47 7.65
C ASN A 331 2.11 -20.79 7.74
N GLN A 332 3.16 -20.99 6.94
CA GLN A 332 4.04 -22.15 7.09
C GLN A 332 5.31 -21.83 7.88
N GLY A 333 6.07 -22.85 8.26
CA GLY A 333 7.35 -22.72 8.98
C GLY A 333 8.59 -22.88 8.09
N MET A 334 8.47 -22.69 6.79
CA MET A 334 9.58 -22.93 5.84
C MET A 334 10.41 -21.66 5.59
N PHE A 335 9.75 -20.54 5.33
CA PHE A 335 10.41 -19.30 4.93
C PHE A 335 10.76 -18.40 6.11
N TRP A 336 11.84 -17.62 5.99
CA TRP A 336 12.30 -16.78 7.09
C TRP A 336 11.30 -15.70 7.54
N TRP A 337 10.36 -15.32 6.66
CA TRP A 337 9.29 -14.37 6.94
C TRP A 337 8.05 -15.00 7.58
N ALA A 338 7.97 -16.32 7.62
CA ALA A 338 6.74 -17.07 7.91
C ALA A 338 6.70 -17.63 9.34
N GLY A 339 5.57 -18.22 9.73
CA GLY A 339 5.41 -19.00 10.96
C GLY A 339 5.32 -18.19 12.26
N ARG A 340 5.18 -16.86 12.17
CA ARG A 340 5.05 -15.98 13.34
C ARG A 340 3.67 -15.35 13.37
N THR A 341 2.82 -15.81 14.29
CA THR A 341 1.45 -15.28 14.47
C THR A 341 1.42 -14.01 15.34
N GLY A 342 0.27 -13.34 15.35
CA GLY A 342 0.02 -12.18 16.19
C GLY A 342 0.53 -10.86 15.60
N ASP A 343 0.20 -9.75 16.26
CA ASP A 343 0.43 -8.41 15.70
C ASP A 343 1.90 -8.09 15.45
N ARG A 344 2.84 -8.68 16.18
CA ARG A 344 4.28 -8.50 15.96
C ARG A 344 4.91 -9.66 15.18
N GLY A 345 4.10 -10.54 14.62
CA GLY A 345 4.52 -11.66 13.78
C GLY A 345 4.68 -11.26 12.31
N SER A 346 4.52 -12.20 11.39
CA SER A 346 4.66 -12.02 9.94
C SER A 346 3.75 -10.90 9.38
N ALA A 347 2.60 -10.69 10.01
CA ALA A 347 1.70 -9.57 9.75
C ALA A 347 2.38 -8.19 9.84
N GLU A 348 3.32 -8.00 10.79
CA GLU A 348 4.03 -6.73 10.96
C GLU A 348 5.02 -6.46 9.83
N LEU A 349 5.72 -7.51 9.37
CA LEU A 349 6.64 -7.39 8.24
C LEU A 349 5.89 -6.98 6.95
N PHE A 350 4.68 -7.51 6.76
CA PHE A 350 3.80 -7.10 5.67
C PHE A 350 3.41 -5.62 5.79
N ARG A 351 2.91 -5.19 6.96
CA ARG A 351 2.53 -3.79 7.22
C ARG A 351 3.69 -2.82 7.01
N LEU A 352 4.86 -3.16 7.54
CA LEU A 352 6.07 -2.34 7.44
C LEU A 352 6.51 -2.18 5.99
N THR A 353 6.53 -3.28 5.24
CA THR A 353 6.90 -3.28 3.82
C THR A 353 5.93 -2.46 2.99
N ARG A 354 4.63 -2.60 3.27
CA ARG A 354 3.59 -1.77 2.65
C ARG A 354 3.76 -0.31 2.96
N TYR A 355 3.88 0.04 4.24
CA TYR A 355 4.02 1.42 4.66
C TYR A 355 5.23 2.07 4.00
N TYR A 356 6.36 1.39 3.98
CA TYR A 356 7.58 1.90 3.35
C TYR A 356 7.43 2.11 1.84
N LEU A 357 6.90 1.13 1.10
CA LEU A 357 6.74 1.27 -0.35
C LEU A 357 5.66 2.30 -0.73
N GLU A 358 4.51 2.33 -0.05
CA GLU A 358 3.43 3.26 -0.39
C GLU A 358 3.68 4.68 0.12
N HIS A 359 4.03 4.85 1.40
CA HIS A 359 4.13 6.17 2.02
C HIS A 359 5.52 6.79 1.87
N GLU A 360 6.58 6.04 2.17
CA GLU A 360 7.96 6.58 2.12
C GLU A 360 8.49 6.67 0.68
N LYS A 361 8.11 5.71 -0.19
CA LYS A 361 8.48 5.73 -1.62
C LYS A 361 7.42 6.28 -2.55
N GLY A 362 6.21 6.55 -2.04
CA GLY A 362 5.13 7.11 -2.83
C GLY A 362 4.59 6.15 -3.90
N LEU A 363 4.80 4.83 -3.79
CA LEU A 363 4.38 3.86 -4.81
C LEU A 363 2.89 3.54 -4.67
N ASP A 364 2.07 4.25 -5.44
CA ASP A 364 0.61 4.16 -5.44
C ASP A 364 0.06 3.18 -6.50
N ASN A 365 0.94 2.47 -7.20
CA ASN A 365 0.60 1.52 -8.26
C ASN A 365 0.56 0.04 -7.79
N ILE A 366 0.79 -0.22 -6.50
CA ILE A 366 0.82 -1.59 -5.96
C ILE A 366 -0.57 -2.01 -5.51
N ILE A 367 -1.04 -3.19 -5.95
CA ILE A 367 -2.22 -3.89 -5.43
C ILE A 367 -1.72 -5.00 -4.50
N TRP A 368 -2.02 -4.91 -3.21
CA TRP A 368 -1.45 -5.79 -2.20
C TRP A 368 -2.18 -7.12 -2.11
N VAL A 369 -1.48 -8.22 -2.39
CA VAL A 369 -2.02 -9.58 -2.28
C VAL A 369 -1.45 -10.22 -1.01
N TRP A 370 -2.33 -10.47 -0.03
CA TRP A 370 -1.98 -11.16 1.21
C TRP A 370 -2.31 -12.64 1.07
N ASP A 371 -1.29 -13.50 1.19
CA ASP A 371 -1.35 -14.86 0.67
C ASP A 371 -0.94 -15.94 1.69
N MET A 372 -1.73 -17.01 1.78
CA MET A 372 -1.58 -18.16 2.69
C MET A 372 -1.36 -19.47 1.91
N GLN A 373 -0.80 -20.46 2.57
CA GLN A 373 -0.71 -21.84 2.09
C GLN A 373 -1.86 -22.71 2.65
N ASP A 374 -2.29 -23.74 1.92
CA ASP A 374 -3.34 -24.67 2.33
C ASP A 374 -2.87 -25.81 3.27
N LEU A 375 -1.60 -25.79 3.71
CA LEU A 375 -1.04 -26.74 4.69
C LEU A 375 -1.63 -26.58 6.09
N SER A 376 -2.14 -25.39 6.42
CA SER A 376 -2.90 -25.11 7.64
C SER A 376 -4.09 -24.19 7.32
N TYR A 377 -5.00 -24.03 8.27
CA TYR A 377 -6.24 -23.24 8.11
C TYR A 377 -6.39 -22.13 9.14
N ASP A 378 -5.32 -21.82 9.87
CA ASP A 378 -5.23 -20.72 10.83
C ASP A 378 -4.91 -19.36 10.15
N TRP A 379 -5.43 -19.16 8.93
CA TRP A 379 -5.14 -18.01 8.08
C TRP A 379 -5.37 -16.66 8.77
N SER A 380 -6.40 -16.57 9.62
CA SER A 380 -6.71 -15.35 10.37
C SER A 380 -5.61 -14.94 11.36
N ALA A 381 -4.76 -15.87 11.82
CA ALA A 381 -3.69 -15.60 12.78
C ALA A 381 -2.54 -14.76 12.17
N TYR A 382 -2.52 -14.62 10.85
CA TYR A 382 -1.53 -13.90 10.07
C TYR A 382 -2.07 -12.63 9.41
N ASN A 383 -3.30 -12.21 9.74
CA ASN A 383 -3.96 -11.07 9.10
C ASN A 383 -3.22 -9.75 9.41
N PRO A 384 -2.70 -9.02 8.40
CA PRO A 384 -2.04 -7.74 8.61
C PRO A 384 -3.01 -6.60 8.96
N GLY A 385 -4.31 -6.86 8.99
CA GLY A 385 -5.39 -5.90 9.22
C GLY A 385 -6.06 -5.52 7.90
N ASN A 386 -7.38 -5.33 7.93
CA ASN A 386 -8.21 -5.21 6.72
C ASN A 386 -7.83 -4.05 5.78
N ASN A 387 -7.18 -3.01 6.30
CA ASN A 387 -6.71 -1.85 5.53
C ASN A 387 -5.33 -2.06 4.91
N ASN A 388 -4.67 -3.21 5.14
CA ASN A 388 -3.29 -3.46 4.73
C ASN A 388 -3.12 -4.30 3.49
N TRP A 389 -4.18 -4.87 2.94
CA TRP A 389 -4.13 -5.69 1.74
C TRP A 389 -5.31 -5.31 0.84
N ASP A 390 -5.31 -5.71 -0.42
CA ASP A 390 -6.41 -5.49 -1.37
C ASP A 390 -7.12 -6.82 -1.70
N ILE A 391 -6.33 -7.89 -1.88
CA ILE A 391 -6.79 -9.22 -2.26
C ILE A 391 -6.25 -10.24 -1.25
N PHE A 392 -7.12 -11.11 -0.73
CA PHE A 392 -6.69 -12.31 0.00
C PHE A 392 -6.41 -13.44 -0.99
N ALA A 393 -5.32 -14.17 -0.84
CA ALA A 393 -5.01 -15.31 -1.70
C ALA A 393 -4.66 -16.54 -0.87
N VAL A 394 -4.88 -17.70 -1.48
CA VAL A 394 -4.47 -18.98 -0.93
C VAL A 394 -3.83 -19.84 -2.02
N ASP A 395 -2.70 -20.43 -1.70
CA ASP A 395 -2.02 -21.43 -2.50
C ASP A 395 -2.64 -22.80 -2.24
N ILE A 396 -2.98 -23.52 -3.31
CA ILE A 396 -3.71 -24.79 -3.25
C ILE A 396 -2.86 -25.89 -3.87
N TYR A 397 -2.15 -26.63 -3.02
CA TYR A 397 -1.30 -27.74 -3.41
C TYR A 397 -1.68 -29.08 -2.76
N ASN A 398 -2.52 -29.08 -1.71
CA ASN A 398 -2.98 -30.32 -1.12
C ASN A 398 -3.79 -31.16 -2.11
N ASN A 399 -3.71 -32.49 -1.98
CA ASN A 399 -4.32 -33.46 -2.90
C ASN A 399 -5.85 -33.35 -3.03
N ASP A 400 -6.53 -32.73 -2.06
CA ASP A 400 -7.98 -32.49 -2.08
C ASP A 400 -8.37 -31.26 -2.93
N ARG A 401 -7.40 -30.48 -3.39
CA ARG A 401 -7.54 -29.40 -4.38
C ARG A 401 -8.60 -28.36 -3.98
N PHE A 402 -9.56 -28.08 -4.86
CA PHE A 402 -10.56 -27.02 -4.73
C PHE A 402 -11.77 -27.46 -3.89
N THR A 403 -11.60 -27.63 -2.58
CA THR A 403 -12.72 -28.01 -1.71
C THR A 403 -13.62 -26.82 -1.36
N SER A 404 -14.91 -27.07 -1.12
CA SER A 404 -15.85 -26.04 -0.62
C SER A 404 -15.41 -25.46 0.72
N TYR A 405 -14.67 -26.21 1.53
CA TYR A 405 -14.13 -25.73 2.80
C TYR A 405 -13.12 -24.60 2.58
N LYS A 406 -12.11 -24.82 1.73
CA LYS A 406 -11.10 -23.79 1.38
C LYS A 406 -11.76 -22.54 0.78
N TYR A 407 -12.69 -22.74 -0.14
CA TYR A 407 -13.46 -21.64 -0.74
C TYR A 407 -14.23 -20.82 0.30
N ASN A 408 -15.00 -21.49 1.17
CA ASN A 408 -15.79 -20.81 2.20
C ASN A 408 -14.91 -20.10 3.24
N LEU A 409 -13.79 -20.71 3.63
CA LEU A 409 -12.83 -20.09 4.54
C LEU A 409 -12.19 -18.85 3.90
N ALA A 410 -11.77 -18.94 2.63
CA ALA A 410 -11.16 -17.80 1.93
C ALA A 410 -12.17 -16.65 1.80
N LYS A 411 -13.43 -16.97 1.47
CA LYS A 411 -14.53 -16.00 1.44
C LYS A 411 -14.78 -15.36 2.81
N GLN A 412 -14.73 -16.13 3.89
CA GLN A 412 -14.87 -15.62 5.25
C GLN A 412 -13.73 -14.68 5.63
N ILE A 413 -12.48 -15.05 5.35
CA ILE A 413 -11.29 -14.22 5.62
C ILE A 413 -11.33 -12.93 4.80
N ALA A 414 -11.72 -13.01 3.53
CA ALA A 414 -11.83 -11.85 2.65
C ALA A 414 -12.89 -10.85 3.12
N ASN A 415 -13.90 -11.30 3.88
CA ASN A 415 -14.95 -10.46 4.47
C ASN A 415 -15.53 -9.43 3.48
N GLY A 416 -15.96 -9.91 2.32
CA GLY A 416 -16.52 -9.09 1.24
C GLY A 416 -15.50 -8.58 0.21
N LYS A 417 -14.21 -8.54 0.55
CA LYS A 417 -13.14 -8.17 -0.38
C LYS A 417 -12.89 -9.25 -1.43
N LEU A 418 -11.99 -8.96 -2.36
CA LEU A 418 -11.53 -9.91 -3.37
C LEU A 418 -10.73 -11.03 -2.73
N PHE A 419 -10.91 -12.25 -3.24
CA PHE A 419 -10.06 -13.36 -2.91
C PHE A 419 -9.75 -14.21 -4.14
N ALA A 420 -8.62 -14.92 -4.10
CA ALA A 420 -8.03 -15.59 -5.25
C ALA A 420 -7.29 -16.86 -4.86
N VAL A 421 -6.95 -17.67 -5.86
CA VAL A 421 -5.99 -18.76 -5.70
C VAL A 421 -4.64 -18.25 -6.16
N GLY A 422 -3.76 -18.03 -5.17
CA GLY A 422 -2.44 -17.45 -5.35
C GLY A 422 -1.57 -18.32 -6.24
N GLU A 423 -1.61 -19.63 -6.01
CA GLU A 423 -0.91 -20.66 -6.75
C GLU A 423 -1.68 -21.98 -6.74
N CYS A 424 -1.51 -22.80 -7.78
CA CYS A 424 -1.90 -24.20 -7.78
C CYS A 424 -1.07 -24.99 -8.80
N ASP A 425 -0.75 -26.24 -8.47
CA ASP A 425 -0.17 -27.22 -9.39
C ASP A 425 -1.24 -27.78 -10.35
N LYS A 426 -2.36 -28.28 -9.79
CA LYS A 426 -3.53 -28.76 -10.53
C LYS A 426 -4.50 -27.60 -10.74
N ILE A 427 -4.79 -27.27 -11.98
CA ILE A 427 -5.76 -26.22 -12.31
C ILE A 427 -7.19 -26.70 -12.03
N PRO A 428 -8.12 -25.81 -11.65
CA PRO A 428 -9.51 -26.19 -11.45
C PRO A 428 -10.16 -26.50 -12.79
N THR A 429 -11.17 -27.35 -12.77
CA THR A 429 -12.09 -27.51 -13.89
C THR A 429 -13.03 -26.30 -14.00
N ALA A 430 -13.60 -26.09 -15.19
CA ALA A 430 -14.64 -25.08 -15.39
C ALA A 430 -15.83 -25.28 -14.42
N ASN A 431 -16.20 -26.53 -14.10
CA ASN A 431 -17.28 -26.83 -13.17
C ASN A 431 -16.94 -26.49 -11.71
N GLU A 432 -15.71 -26.71 -11.26
CA GLU A 432 -15.27 -26.28 -9.93
C GLU A 432 -15.36 -24.76 -9.81
N LEU A 433 -14.92 -24.02 -10.83
CA LEU A 433 -15.07 -22.55 -10.86
C LEU A 433 -16.53 -22.10 -10.90
N ARG A 434 -17.44 -22.81 -11.59
CA ARG A 434 -18.89 -22.52 -11.52
C ARG A 434 -19.46 -22.71 -10.12
N ASN A 435 -18.96 -23.70 -9.39
CA ASN A 435 -19.37 -23.97 -8.00
C ASN A 435 -18.67 -23.07 -6.98
N GLN A 436 -17.59 -22.38 -7.38
CA GLN A 436 -16.79 -21.47 -6.56
C GLN A 436 -16.58 -20.12 -7.28
N PRO A 437 -17.66 -19.39 -7.62
CA PRO A 437 -17.63 -18.34 -8.65
C PRO A 437 -16.99 -17.02 -8.21
N GLU A 438 -16.59 -16.87 -6.94
CA GLU A 438 -16.01 -15.63 -6.41
C GLU A 438 -14.48 -15.60 -6.41
N TRP A 439 -13.81 -16.64 -6.90
CA TRP A 439 -12.38 -16.58 -7.17
C TRP A 439 -12.08 -15.50 -8.22
N SER A 440 -11.36 -14.45 -7.81
CA SER A 440 -11.03 -13.30 -8.65
C SER A 440 -10.04 -13.69 -9.74
N PHE A 441 -9.03 -14.47 -9.36
CA PHE A 441 -8.12 -15.13 -10.26
C PHE A 441 -7.68 -16.49 -9.71
N VAL A 442 -7.18 -17.34 -10.60
CA VAL A 442 -6.46 -18.58 -10.26
C VAL A 442 -5.17 -18.60 -11.05
N MET A 443 -4.03 -18.70 -10.38
CA MET A 443 -2.72 -18.73 -11.03
C MET A 443 -2.08 -20.12 -10.94
N SER A 444 -1.79 -20.70 -12.08
CA SER A 444 -1.09 -21.98 -12.17
C SER A 444 0.42 -21.82 -12.02
N TRP A 445 1.07 -22.74 -11.28
CA TRP A 445 2.49 -22.66 -10.99
C TRP A 445 3.34 -23.26 -12.11
N ALA A 446 3.94 -22.39 -12.92
CA ALA A 446 5.05 -22.65 -13.81
C ALA A 446 5.08 -24.07 -14.44
N GLU A 447 6.15 -24.85 -14.21
CA GLU A 447 6.32 -26.21 -14.74
C GLU A 447 5.31 -27.23 -14.21
N LEU A 448 4.76 -27.00 -13.01
CA LEU A 448 3.77 -27.90 -12.41
C LEU A 448 2.46 -27.85 -13.19
N THR A 449 2.12 -26.70 -13.77
CA THR A 449 0.99 -26.57 -14.72
C THR A 449 1.02 -27.66 -15.78
N PHE A 450 2.18 -27.94 -16.37
CA PHE A 450 2.31 -28.90 -17.47
C PHE A 450 2.60 -30.33 -17.01
N SER A 451 2.97 -30.50 -15.74
CA SER A 451 3.29 -31.81 -15.16
C SER A 451 2.07 -32.44 -14.45
N TYR A 452 1.17 -31.61 -13.91
CA TYR A 452 -0.02 -32.04 -13.18
C TYR A 452 -1.31 -31.93 -14.00
N ASN A 453 -1.27 -31.28 -15.16
CA ASN A 453 -2.43 -31.11 -16.04
C ASN A 453 -2.08 -31.57 -17.45
N SER A 454 -2.96 -32.36 -18.03
CA SER A 454 -2.89 -32.69 -19.45
C SER A 454 -3.14 -31.47 -20.32
N ASN A 455 -2.60 -31.47 -21.54
CA ASN A 455 -2.86 -30.40 -22.51
C ASN A 455 -4.37 -30.18 -22.73
N GLN A 456 -5.17 -31.25 -22.69
CA GLN A 456 -6.63 -31.14 -22.84
C GLN A 456 -7.28 -30.43 -21.65
N GLU A 457 -6.83 -30.67 -20.41
CA GLU A 457 -7.35 -29.95 -19.24
C GLU A 457 -7.01 -28.46 -19.30
N ILE A 458 -5.77 -28.13 -19.69
CA ILE A 458 -5.33 -26.74 -19.88
C ILE A 458 -6.16 -26.08 -20.99
N GLN A 459 -6.34 -26.74 -22.14
CA GLN A 459 -7.20 -26.29 -23.23
C GLN A 459 -8.63 -26.03 -22.76
N ASN A 460 -9.23 -27.01 -22.06
CA ASN A 460 -10.61 -26.93 -21.61
C ASN A 460 -10.83 -25.75 -20.67
N LEU A 461 -9.88 -25.48 -19.75
CA LEU A 461 -10.00 -24.36 -18.85
C LEU A 461 -9.85 -23.03 -19.58
N TYR A 462 -8.85 -22.86 -20.43
CA TYR A 462 -8.60 -21.59 -21.17
C TYR A 462 -9.73 -21.21 -22.12
N TRP A 463 -10.54 -22.17 -22.56
CA TRP A 463 -11.69 -21.96 -23.44
C TRP A 463 -13.05 -22.04 -22.74
N ALA A 464 -13.06 -22.13 -21.40
CA ALA A 464 -14.30 -22.15 -20.64
C ALA A 464 -14.99 -20.77 -20.66
N ASP A 465 -16.33 -20.76 -20.73
CA ASP A 465 -17.12 -19.53 -20.79
C ASP A 465 -17.08 -18.71 -19.49
N ASN A 466 -16.75 -19.35 -18.38
CA ASN A 466 -16.65 -18.75 -17.05
C ASN A 466 -15.21 -18.38 -16.64
N VAL A 467 -14.25 -18.42 -17.56
CA VAL A 467 -12.91 -17.87 -17.34
C VAL A 467 -12.69 -16.59 -18.16
N LEU A 468 -11.63 -15.86 -17.81
CA LEU A 468 -11.14 -14.70 -18.55
C LEU A 468 -9.68 -14.90 -18.95
N ILE A 469 -9.45 -14.89 -20.26
CA ILE A 469 -8.13 -14.82 -20.90
C ILE A 469 -7.79 -13.38 -21.32
N ARG A 470 -6.54 -13.14 -21.75
CA ARG A 470 -6.05 -11.80 -22.11
C ARG A 470 -6.95 -11.05 -23.10
N SER A 471 -7.42 -11.73 -24.14
CA SER A 471 -8.22 -11.13 -25.21
C SER A 471 -9.63 -10.73 -24.76
N GLU A 472 -10.08 -11.22 -23.60
CA GLU A 472 -11.37 -10.88 -23.00
C GLU A 472 -11.26 -9.80 -21.91
N LEU A 473 -10.04 -9.40 -21.54
CA LEU A 473 -9.83 -8.32 -20.58
C LEU A 473 -10.05 -6.95 -21.25
N PRO A 474 -10.67 -5.98 -20.54
CA PRO A 474 -10.79 -4.62 -21.04
C PRO A 474 -9.42 -3.91 -21.03
N SER A 475 -9.32 -2.79 -21.73
CA SER A 475 -8.17 -1.89 -21.55
C SER A 475 -8.26 -1.19 -20.20
N PHE A 476 -7.21 -1.34 -19.39
CA PHE A 476 -7.06 -0.66 -18.10
C PHE A 476 -6.26 0.66 -18.20
N LYS A 477 -5.67 0.94 -19.37
CA LYS A 477 -4.77 2.08 -19.59
C LYS A 477 -5.45 3.45 -19.65
#